data_AF-A0A139ARP4-F1
#
_entry.id   AF-A0A139ARP4-F1
#
_cell.length_a   1.000
_cell.length_b   1.000
_cell.length_c   1.000
_cell.angle_alpha   90.00
_cell.angle_beta   90.00
_cell.angle_gamma   90.00
#
_symmetry.space_group_name_H-M   'P 1'
#
loop_
_entity.id
_entity.type
_entity.pdbx_description
1 polymer ?
#
loop_
_entity_poly.entity_id
_entity_poly.type
_entity_poly.pdbx_seq_one_letter_code
_entity_poly.pdbx_strand_id
1 'polypeptide(L)'
;IDFVDKYTQACAEAGRKPLQGLIRLMTDAIDSGSDLDTLSFTGTRKGFIAPLPSLAFACPDDADVAVLLPALKVLSVLARLDLSFCRVGDLGARAIANHLKDDRRITSLNLANNDIGGGGAQAIAKALEVNDGLGVLSLAGNRIGDEAGLAIATMLQVNITLHTLDLSSAHLSSQSLIPLSTVLRSNTTITSFDVSNNVEDGPHRKSLHADSIAHVGRTIRSNGTLKTLGLARMAVDDWMVTDHLAAAVGRNAALVVLDLSK
;
A
#
# COMPACT_ATOMS: atom_id res chain seq x y z
N ILE A 1 -5.27 8.02 -29.83
CA ILE A 1 -4.53 9.12 -29.19
C ILE A 1 -3.43 8.45 -28.41
N ASP A 2 -2.19 8.81 -28.71
CA ASP A 2 -1.01 8.30 -28.01
C ASP A 2 -0.98 8.84 -26.57
N PHE A 3 -0.40 8.08 -25.64
CA PHE A 3 -0.22 8.48 -24.25
C PHE A 3 0.47 9.84 -24.15
N VAL A 4 1.54 10.05 -24.93
CA VAL A 4 2.35 11.28 -24.89
C VAL A 4 1.52 12.52 -25.22
N ASP A 5 0.67 12.45 -26.25
CA ASP A 5 -0.22 13.55 -26.64
C ASP A 5 -1.21 13.87 -25.52
N LYS A 6 -1.89 12.84 -25.00
CA LYS A 6 -2.91 13.01 -23.96
C LYS A 6 -2.31 13.56 -22.66
N TYR A 7 -1.14 13.06 -22.27
CA TYR A 7 -0.44 13.51 -21.08
C TYR A 7 0.05 14.95 -21.23
N THR A 8 0.65 15.29 -22.39
CA THR A 8 1.15 16.64 -22.65
C THR A 8 0.01 17.67 -22.70
N GLN A 9 -1.12 17.31 -23.32
CA GLN A 9 -2.32 18.13 -23.32
C GLN A 9 -2.86 18.35 -21.91
N ALA A 10 -3.01 17.28 -21.12
CA ALA A 10 -3.51 17.38 -19.75
C ALA A 10 -2.59 18.24 -18.86
N CYS A 11 -1.27 18.12 -19.04
CA CYS A 11 -0.30 19.00 -18.38
C CYS A 11 -0.50 20.47 -18.78
N ALA A 12 -0.67 20.76 -20.07
CA ALA A 12 -0.89 22.12 -20.57
C ALA A 12 -2.18 22.74 -20.01
N GLU A 13 -3.28 21.98 -20.01
CA GLU A 13 -4.57 22.40 -19.44
C GLU A 13 -4.48 22.68 -17.93
N ALA A 14 -3.64 21.93 -17.22
CA ALA A 14 -3.38 22.13 -15.79
C ALA A 14 -2.29 23.17 -15.48
N GLY A 15 -1.68 23.81 -16.49
CA GLY A 15 -0.57 24.75 -16.30
C GLY A 15 0.72 24.10 -15.75
N ARG A 16 0.89 22.79 -15.97
CA ARG A 16 2.03 21.99 -15.50
C ARG A 16 2.99 21.71 -16.65
N LYS A 17 4.26 21.47 -16.31
CA LYS A 17 5.24 20.95 -17.27
C LYS A 17 5.20 19.42 -17.24
N PRO A 18 5.08 18.74 -18.39
CA PRO A 18 5.16 17.29 -18.44
C PRO A 18 6.50 16.78 -17.89
N LEU A 19 6.45 15.64 -17.19
CA LEU A 19 7.64 14.96 -16.71
C LEU A 19 8.43 14.44 -17.93
N GLN A 20 9.52 15.13 -18.26
CA GLN A 20 10.29 14.85 -19.49
C GLN A 20 10.83 13.42 -19.56
N GLY A 21 11.25 12.87 -18.41
CA GLY A 21 11.69 11.48 -18.37
C GLY A 21 10.55 10.51 -18.70
N LEU A 22 9.32 10.79 -18.25
CA LEU A 22 8.15 9.95 -18.58
C LEU A 22 7.84 10.00 -20.08
N ILE A 23 7.89 11.18 -20.69
CA ILE A 23 7.71 11.32 -22.15
C ILE A 23 8.74 10.46 -22.86
N ARG A 24 10.03 10.59 -22.50
CA ARG A 24 11.09 9.82 -23.13
C ARG A 24 10.90 8.31 -22.96
N LEU A 25 10.57 7.84 -21.76
CA LEU A 25 10.29 6.42 -21.49
C LEU A 25 9.19 5.90 -22.42
N MET A 26 8.12 6.67 -22.58
CA MET A 26 6.97 6.27 -23.39
C MET A 26 7.30 6.28 -24.88
N THR A 27 8.04 7.28 -25.37
CA THR A 27 8.54 7.29 -26.75
C THR A 27 9.45 6.10 -27.03
N ASP A 28 10.42 5.82 -26.14
CA ASP A 28 11.34 4.68 -26.28
C ASP A 28 10.59 3.33 -26.25
N ALA A 29 9.54 3.21 -25.43
CA ALA A 29 8.68 2.02 -25.37
C ALA A 29 7.89 1.82 -26.67
N ILE A 30 7.34 2.90 -27.24
CA ILE A 30 6.62 2.88 -28.53
C ILE A 30 7.58 2.46 -29.66
N ASP A 31 8.76 3.09 -29.73
CA ASP A 31 9.75 2.82 -30.79
C ASP A 31 10.28 1.38 -30.75
N SER A 32 10.38 0.80 -29.55
CA SER A 32 10.81 -0.59 -29.35
C SER A 32 9.68 -1.62 -29.45
N GLY A 33 8.40 -1.18 -29.52
CA GLY A 33 7.24 -2.07 -29.47
C GLY A 33 7.07 -2.79 -28.13
N SER A 34 7.60 -2.21 -27.04
CA SER A 34 7.55 -2.80 -25.72
C SER A 34 6.22 -2.49 -25.02
N ASP A 35 5.54 -3.53 -24.53
CA ASP A 35 4.36 -3.38 -23.67
C ASP A 35 4.78 -2.92 -22.27
N LEU A 36 4.38 -1.72 -21.88
CA LEU A 36 4.73 -1.15 -20.57
C LEU A 36 3.71 -1.56 -19.50
N ASP A 37 3.84 -2.78 -18.98
CA ASP A 37 2.96 -3.30 -17.92
C ASP A 37 3.24 -2.69 -16.54
N THR A 38 4.38 -2.03 -16.38
CA THR A 38 4.87 -1.44 -15.13
C THR A 38 5.34 -0.03 -15.35
N LEU A 39 4.86 0.89 -14.53
CA LEU A 39 5.33 2.26 -14.49
C LEU A 39 5.78 2.63 -13.08
N SER A 40 7.03 3.04 -12.93
CA SER A 40 7.63 3.41 -11.64
C SER A 40 8.23 4.81 -11.68
N PHE A 41 7.87 5.61 -10.69
CA PHE A 41 8.35 7.00 -10.49
C PHE A 41 9.21 7.16 -9.24
N THR A 42 9.73 6.05 -8.67
CA THR A 42 10.39 6.01 -7.36
C THR A 42 11.29 7.23 -7.13
N GLY A 43 10.91 8.07 -6.17
CA GLY A 43 11.64 9.29 -5.88
C GLY A 43 12.91 9.04 -5.07
N THR A 44 13.93 9.86 -5.27
CA THR A 44 15.09 9.91 -4.37
C THR A 44 14.81 10.93 -3.26
N ARG A 45 13.99 10.59 -2.25
CA ARG A 45 13.98 11.39 -1.01
C ARG A 45 15.40 11.33 -0.43
N LYS A 46 16.06 12.50 -0.30
CA LYS A 46 17.42 12.63 0.26
C LYS A 46 17.51 11.82 1.55
N GLY A 47 18.35 10.79 1.58
CA GLY A 47 18.72 10.06 2.78
C GLY A 47 18.33 8.59 2.86
N PHE A 48 17.58 8.01 1.92
CA PHE A 48 17.16 6.61 2.03
C PHE A 48 17.75 5.62 1.02
N ILE A 49 18.02 5.98 -0.24
CA ILE A 49 18.70 5.06 -1.19
C ILE A 49 19.48 5.91 -2.23
N ALA A 50 20.71 5.50 -2.57
CA ALA A 50 21.47 6.05 -3.68
C ALA A 50 20.73 5.80 -5.02
N PRO A 51 20.77 6.74 -5.98
CA PRO A 51 20.01 6.63 -7.21
C PRO A 51 20.36 5.35 -7.98
N LEU A 52 19.34 4.65 -8.51
CA LEU A 52 19.54 3.87 -9.73
C LEU A 52 19.83 4.88 -10.85
N PRO A 53 21.05 4.90 -11.43
CA PRO A 53 21.50 6.00 -12.30
C PRO A 53 20.72 6.19 -13.60
N SER A 54 19.82 5.28 -13.95
CA SER A 54 19.24 5.21 -15.30
C SER A 54 17.83 5.80 -15.45
N LEU A 55 17.05 5.99 -14.38
CA LEU A 55 15.63 6.41 -14.48
C LEU A 55 15.16 7.28 -13.30
N ALA A 56 15.98 8.21 -12.81
CA ALA A 56 15.56 9.17 -11.80
C ALA A 56 14.55 10.18 -12.41
N PHE A 57 13.29 9.78 -12.50
CA PHE A 57 12.20 10.68 -12.86
C PHE A 57 12.03 11.75 -11.78
N ALA A 58 11.63 12.96 -12.18
CA ALA A 58 11.06 13.89 -11.22
C ALA A 58 9.83 13.21 -10.63
N CYS A 59 9.90 12.90 -9.34
CA CYS A 59 8.81 12.22 -8.67
C CYS A 59 7.56 13.13 -8.65
N PRO A 60 6.38 12.61 -9.01
CA PRO A 60 5.13 13.38 -9.06
C PRO A 60 4.66 13.82 -7.65
N ASP A 61 4.18 15.06 -7.57
CA ASP A 61 3.36 15.54 -6.46
C ASP A 61 1.86 15.25 -6.69
N ASP A 62 1.01 15.67 -5.77
CA ASP A 62 -0.45 15.50 -5.87
C ASP A 62 -1.06 16.00 -7.18
N ALA A 63 -0.59 17.15 -7.68
CA ALA A 63 -1.12 17.73 -8.90
C ALA A 63 -0.59 17.00 -10.14
N ASP A 64 0.65 16.53 -10.13
CA ASP A 64 1.17 15.66 -11.19
C ASP A 64 0.39 14.35 -11.25
N VAL A 65 0.12 13.71 -10.10
CA VAL A 65 -0.69 12.49 -10.02
C VAL A 65 -2.08 12.71 -10.61
N ALA A 66 -2.73 13.82 -10.27
CA ALA A 66 -4.06 14.14 -10.77
C ALA A 66 -4.11 14.28 -12.30
N VAL A 67 -3.05 14.80 -12.92
CA VAL A 67 -2.92 14.95 -14.38
C VAL A 67 -2.50 13.65 -15.06
N LEU A 68 -1.64 12.87 -14.40
CA LEU A 68 -1.09 11.62 -14.92
C LEU A 68 -2.16 10.53 -15.04
N LEU A 69 -2.97 10.33 -13.99
CA LEU A 69 -3.91 9.20 -13.92
C LEU A 69 -4.90 9.13 -15.11
N PRO A 70 -5.53 10.22 -15.57
CA PRO A 70 -6.37 10.18 -16.78
C PRO A 70 -5.61 9.77 -18.06
N ALA A 71 -4.33 10.12 -18.15
CA ALA A 71 -3.48 9.74 -19.28
C ALA A 71 -3.13 8.25 -19.23
N LEU A 72 -2.92 7.65 -18.05
CA LEU A 72 -2.64 6.22 -17.92
C LEU A 72 -3.75 5.30 -18.44
N LYS A 73 -4.97 5.81 -18.61
CA LYS A 73 -6.11 5.04 -19.18
C LYS A 73 -5.89 4.57 -20.61
N VAL A 74 -5.01 5.22 -21.40
CA VAL A 74 -4.69 4.75 -22.77
C VAL A 74 -3.67 3.61 -22.80
N LEU A 75 -2.93 3.38 -21.71
CA LEU A 75 -1.94 2.30 -21.62
C LEU A 75 -2.62 0.99 -21.24
N SER A 76 -3.30 0.33 -22.18
CA SER A 76 -4.19 -0.82 -21.91
C SER A 76 -3.56 -1.96 -21.09
N VAL A 77 -2.26 -2.20 -21.27
CA VAL A 77 -1.48 -3.26 -20.61
C VAL A 77 -0.93 -2.88 -19.22
N LEU A 78 -1.03 -1.61 -18.80
CA LEU A 78 -0.50 -1.15 -17.53
C LEU A 78 -1.21 -1.84 -16.37
N ALA A 79 -0.45 -2.62 -15.60
CA ALA A 79 -0.94 -3.39 -14.47
C ALA A 79 -0.31 -2.96 -13.13
N ARG A 80 0.88 -2.36 -13.16
CA ARG A 80 1.65 -2.03 -11.96
C ARG A 80 2.05 -0.56 -11.96
N LEU A 81 1.67 0.16 -10.90
CA LEU A 81 2.01 1.56 -10.71
C LEU A 81 2.76 1.73 -9.39
N ASP A 82 3.99 2.23 -9.48
CA ASP A 82 4.83 2.52 -8.34
C ASP A 82 5.07 4.04 -8.23
N LEU A 83 4.50 4.61 -7.18
CA LEU A 83 4.60 6.00 -6.79
C LEU A 83 5.28 6.10 -5.41
N SER A 84 6.13 5.15 -5.04
CA SER A 84 6.80 5.17 -3.74
C SER A 84 7.90 6.23 -3.66
N PHE A 85 8.22 6.63 -2.42
CA PHE A 85 9.20 7.66 -2.10
C PHE A 85 8.91 9.00 -2.78
N CYS A 86 7.62 9.30 -2.94
CA CYS A 86 7.17 10.49 -3.63
C CYS A 86 6.64 11.60 -2.73
N ARG A 87 6.00 12.62 -3.32
CA ARG A 87 5.37 13.72 -2.60
C ARG A 87 3.85 13.65 -2.74
N VAL A 88 3.32 12.43 -2.75
CA VAL A 88 1.87 12.20 -2.75
C VAL A 88 1.35 12.42 -1.33
N GLY A 89 0.46 13.38 -1.17
CA GLY A 89 -0.32 13.60 0.03
C GLY A 89 -1.77 13.14 -0.14
N ASP A 90 -2.66 13.65 0.72
CA ASP A 90 -4.06 13.27 0.73
C ASP A 90 -4.82 13.65 -0.55
N LEU A 91 -4.42 14.72 -1.25
CA LEU A 91 -5.08 15.13 -2.49
C LEU A 91 -4.74 14.16 -3.63
N GLY A 92 -3.49 13.76 -3.75
CA GLY A 92 -3.05 12.76 -4.72
C GLY A 92 -3.64 11.38 -4.41
N ALA A 93 -3.67 10.97 -3.13
CA ALA A 93 -4.33 9.75 -2.70
C ALA A 93 -5.83 9.73 -3.05
N ARG A 94 -6.53 10.86 -2.91
CA ARG A 94 -7.93 11.01 -3.36
C ARG A 94 -8.08 10.93 -4.87
N ALA A 95 -7.16 11.51 -5.64
CA ALA A 95 -7.15 11.38 -7.11
C ALA A 95 -6.95 9.91 -7.52
N ILE A 96 -6.02 9.20 -6.88
CA ILE A 96 -5.79 7.77 -7.06
C ILE A 96 -7.05 6.97 -6.70
N ALA A 97 -7.66 7.23 -5.56
CA ALA A 97 -8.88 6.57 -5.13
C ALA A 97 -10.03 6.74 -6.15
N ASN A 98 -10.21 7.95 -6.67
CA ASN A 98 -11.22 8.19 -7.71
C ASN A 98 -10.90 7.47 -9.02
N HIS A 99 -9.63 7.39 -9.39
CA HIS A 99 -9.20 6.63 -10.57
C HIS A 99 -9.45 5.12 -10.41
N LEU A 100 -9.12 4.55 -9.25
CA LEU A 100 -9.32 3.12 -8.96
C LEU A 100 -10.79 2.69 -9.00
N LYS A 101 -11.76 3.56 -8.73
CA LYS A 101 -13.19 3.19 -8.83
C LYS A 101 -13.58 2.72 -10.24
N ASP A 102 -12.93 3.27 -11.27
CA ASP A 102 -13.22 2.96 -12.66
C ASP A 102 -12.15 2.06 -13.30
N ASP A 103 -10.92 2.09 -12.80
CA ASP A 103 -9.79 1.36 -13.36
C ASP A 103 -9.50 0.05 -12.62
N ARG A 104 -9.81 -1.06 -13.30
CA ARG A 104 -9.58 -2.43 -12.80
C ARG A 104 -8.29 -3.06 -13.33
N ARG A 105 -7.54 -2.35 -14.17
CA ARG A 105 -6.34 -2.88 -14.84
C ARG A 105 -5.14 -2.85 -13.91
N ILE A 106 -5.05 -1.82 -13.06
CA ILE A 106 -4.02 -1.72 -12.04
C ILE A 106 -4.27 -2.79 -10.99
N THR A 107 -3.41 -3.80 -10.98
CA THR A 107 -3.42 -4.93 -10.04
C THR A 107 -2.42 -4.74 -8.91
N SER A 108 -1.40 -3.88 -9.09
CA SER A 108 -0.42 -3.54 -8.06
C SER A 108 -0.19 -2.04 -7.98
N LEU A 109 -0.32 -1.50 -6.76
CA LEU A 109 -0.13 -0.10 -6.46
C LEU A 109 0.80 0.07 -5.24
N ASN A 110 1.95 0.72 -5.46
CA ASN A 110 2.89 1.04 -4.39
C ASN A 110 2.85 2.55 -4.10
N LEU A 111 2.45 2.90 -2.88
CA LEU A 111 2.40 4.27 -2.35
C LEU A 111 3.30 4.44 -1.13
N ALA A 112 4.26 3.56 -0.92
CA ALA A 112 5.12 3.59 0.25
C ALA A 112 5.94 4.89 0.36
N ASN A 113 6.21 5.33 1.58
CA ASN A 113 7.08 6.47 1.92
C ASN A 113 6.68 7.79 1.24
N ASN A 114 5.38 8.08 1.25
CA ASN A 114 4.78 9.33 0.81
C ASN A 114 4.32 10.17 2.02
N ASP A 115 3.59 11.25 1.77
CA ASP A 115 2.99 12.10 2.82
C ASP A 115 1.48 11.87 2.93
N ILE A 116 1.00 10.65 2.66
CA ILE A 116 -0.41 10.29 2.76
C ILE A 116 -0.80 10.23 4.24
N GLY A 117 -1.82 11.00 4.61
CA GLY A 117 -2.43 11.01 5.93
C GLY A 117 -3.69 10.14 5.98
N GLY A 118 -4.42 10.25 7.08
CA GLY A 118 -5.63 9.46 7.29
C GLY A 118 -6.72 9.72 6.26
N GLY A 119 -6.90 10.98 5.82
CA GLY A 119 -7.94 11.34 4.86
C GLY A 119 -7.70 10.74 3.47
N GLY A 120 -6.45 10.65 3.03
CA GLY A 120 -6.06 10.03 1.78
C GLY A 120 -6.20 8.50 1.83
N ALA A 121 -5.73 7.88 2.91
CA ALA A 121 -5.84 6.43 3.09
C ALA A 121 -7.29 5.96 3.22
N GLN A 122 -8.16 6.71 3.92
CA GLN A 122 -9.59 6.44 3.96
C GLN A 122 -10.24 6.50 2.57
N ALA A 123 -9.83 7.47 1.73
CA ALA A 123 -10.34 7.56 0.37
C ALA A 123 -9.95 6.33 -0.46
N ILE A 124 -8.71 5.85 -0.33
CA ILE A 124 -8.23 4.62 -0.98
C ILE A 124 -9.04 3.41 -0.48
N ALA A 125 -9.19 3.25 0.83
CA ALA A 125 -10.00 2.17 1.41
C ALA A 125 -11.43 2.17 0.85
N LYS A 126 -12.07 3.34 0.77
CA LYS A 126 -13.42 3.47 0.21
C LYS A 126 -13.50 3.10 -1.27
N ALA A 127 -12.48 3.41 -2.06
CA ALA A 127 -12.42 3.01 -3.47
C ALA A 127 -12.26 1.50 -3.61
N LEU A 128 -11.48 0.86 -2.74
CA LEU A 128 -11.27 -0.59 -2.75
C LEU A 128 -12.47 -1.41 -2.28
N GLU A 129 -13.49 -0.79 -1.67
CA GLU A 129 -14.77 -1.48 -1.44
C GLU A 129 -15.49 -1.85 -2.75
N VAL A 130 -15.25 -1.10 -3.84
CA VAL A 130 -15.90 -1.30 -5.14
C VAL A 130 -14.94 -1.70 -6.26
N ASN A 131 -13.63 -1.49 -6.06
CA ASN A 131 -12.60 -1.96 -6.98
C ASN A 131 -12.35 -3.45 -6.76
N ASP A 132 -12.44 -4.19 -7.86
CA ASP A 132 -12.25 -5.64 -7.97
C ASP A 132 -11.06 -5.99 -8.89
N GLY A 133 -10.13 -5.06 -9.06
CA GLY A 133 -8.91 -5.24 -9.86
C GLY A 133 -7.62 -5.28 -9.03
N LEU A 134 -7.55 -4.49 -7.95
CA LEU A 134 -6.33 -4.34 -7.17
C LEU A 134 -6.09 -5.57 -6.27
N GLY A 135 -4.93 -6.19 -6.44
CA GLY A 135 -4.46 -7.35 -5.67
C GLY A 135 -3.35 -7.01 -4.68
N VAL A 136 -2.53 -5.99 -4.98
CA VAL A 136 -1.39 -5.56 -4.16
C VAL A 136 -1.47 -4.07 -3.86
N LEU A 137 -1.42 -3.72 -2.57
CA LEU A 137 -1.33 -2.35 -2.09
C LEU A 137 -0.23 -2.22 -1.02
N SER A 138 0.67 -1.24 -1.17
CA SER A 138 1.53 -0.78 -0.07
C SER A 138 1.23 0.68 0.27
N LEU A 139 0.95 0.94 1.54
CA LEU A 139 0.87 2.26 2.17
C LEU A 139 1.98 2.44 3.21
N ALA A 140 3.03 1.61 3.18
CA ALA A 140 4.09 1.63 4.16
C ALA A 140 4.73 3.01 4.34
N GLY A 141 5.12 3.38 5.55
CA GLY A 141 5.81 4.63 5.83
C GLY A 141 4.97 5.91 5.64
N ASN A 142 3.66 5.80 5.49
CA ASN A 142 2.72 6.92 5.49
C ASN A 142 2.12 7.11 6.89
N ARG A 143 1.70 8.32 7.27
CA ARG A 143 1.14 8.58 8.62
C ARG A 143 -0.38 8.50 8.61
N ILE A 144 -0.93 7.32 8.32
CA ILE A 144 -2.37 7.16 8.06
C ILE A 144 -3.22 7.17 9.33
N GLY A 145 -2.67 6.68 10.46
CA GLY A 145 -3.36 6.70 11.75
C GLY A 145 -4.53 5.69 11.88
N ASP A 146 -5.07 5.61 13.08
CA ASP A 146 -6.05 4.58 13.45
C ASP A 146 -7.39 4.68 12.71
N GLU A 147 -7.88 5.88 12.46
CA GLU A 147 -9.14 6.07 11.73
C GLU A 147 -9.07 5.50 10.31
N ALA A 148 -7.91 5.63 9.65
CA ALA A 148 -7.68 5.00 8.36
C ALA A 148 -7.51 3.48 8.49
N GLY A 149 -6.82 3.01 9.54
CA GLY A 149 -6.71 1.58 9.84
C GLY A 149 -8.08 0.89 10.05
N LEU A 150 -9.02 1.57 10.71
CA LEU A 150 -10.42 1.11 10.85
C LEU A 150 -11.16 1.07 9.51
N ALA A 151 -10.98 2.08 8.66
CA ALA A 151 -11.56 2.11 7.33
C ALA A 151 -11.01 0.97 6.44
N ILE A 152 -9.70 0.69 6.53
CA ILE A 152 -9.07 -0.44 5.84
C ILE A 152 -9.62 -1.77 6.38
N ALA A 153 -9.78 -1.92 7.69
CA ALA A 153 -10.39 -3.12 8.27
C ALA A 153 -11.84 -3.32 7.79
N THR A 154 -12.60 -2.24 7.59
CA THR A 154 -13.96 -2.28 7.03
C THR A 154 -13.94 -2.68 5.57
N MET A 155 -13.02 -2.12 4.78
CA MET A 155 -12.83 -2.47 3.38
C MET A 155 -12.48 -3.96 3.19
N LEU A 156 -11.61 -4.52 4.04
CA LEU A 156 -11.22 -5.95 3.99
C LEU A 156 -12.38 -6.92 4.30
N GLN A 157 -13.50 -6.44 4.86
CA GLN A 157 -14.69 -7.28 5.05
C GLN A 157 -15.44 -7.53 3.74
N VAL A 158 -15.31 -6.63 2.76
CA VAL A 158 -16.08 -6.67 1.51
C VAL A 158 -15.20 -6.88 0.27
N ASN A 159 -13.94 -6.43 0.31
CA ASN A 159 -13.02 -6.61 -0.79
C ASN A 159 -12.58 -8.08 -0.89
N ILE A 160 -12.67 -8.62 -2.11
CA ILE A 160 -12.37 -10.03 -2.40
C ILE A 160 -11.19 -10.22 -3.37
N THR A 161 -10.42 -9.16 -3.66
CA THR A 161 -9.34 -9.20 -4.66
C THR A 161 -7.97 -8.91 -4.07
N LEU A 162 -7.92 -8.08 -3.03
CA LEU A 162 -6.68 -7.72 -2.36
C LEU A 162 -6.13 -8.95 -1.65
N HIS A 163 -4.91 -9.34 -2.04
CA HIS A 163 -4.19 -10.48 -1.49
C HIS A 163 -2.86 -10.10 -0.82
N THR A 164 -2.36 -8.89 -1.08
CA THR A 164 -1.16 -8.34 -0.44
C THR A 164 -1.42 -6.92 0.04
N LEU A 165 -1.23 -6.69 1.34
CA LEU A 165 -1.41 -5.40 1.97
C LEU A 165 -0.25 -5.10 2.94
N ASP A 166 0.43 -4.01 2.69
CA ASP A 166 1.54 -3.53 3.53
C ASP A 166 1.19 -2.18 4.15
N LEU A 167 1.07 -2.19 5.48
CA LEU A 167 0.80 -1.06 6.36
C LEU A 167 1.96 -0.88 7.35
N SER A 168 3.18 -1.30 7.01
CA SER A 168 4.32 -1.13 7.90
C SER A 168 4.64 0.35 8.14
N SER A 169 5.04 0.72 9.35
CA SER A 169 5.35 2.12 9.73
C SER A 169 4.21 3.12 9.43
N ALA A 170 2.96 2.70 9.60
CA ALA A 170 1.75 3.43 9.21
C ALA A 170 1.11 4.28 10.33
N HIS A 171 1.78 4.40 11.49
CA HIS A 171 1.25 5.04 12.72
C HIS A 171 -0.04 4.40 13.22
N LEU A 172 -0.09 3.06 13.20
CA LEU A 172 -1.22 2.29 13.72
C LEU A 172 -0.99 1.93 15.19
N SER A 173 -2.05 2.03 16.00
CA SER A 173 -2.09 1.57 17.39
C SER A 173 -2.94 0.31 17.53
N SER A 174 -3.08 -0.21 18.75
CA SER A 174 -4.01 -1.30 19.08
C SER A 174 -5.44 -1.02 18.63
N GLN A 175 -5.85 0.26 18.57
CA GLN A 175 -7.19 0.65 18.12
C GLN A 175 -7.48 0.23 16.67
N SER A 176 -6.47 0.18 15.81
CA SER A 176 -6.61 -0.30 14.44
C SER A 176 -6.07 -1.72 14.23
N LEU A 177 -4.98 -2.09 14.91
CA LEU A 177 -4.38 -3.43 14.80
C LEU A 177 -5.33 -4.54 15.27
N ILE A 178 -6.12 -4.32 16.32
CA ILE A 178 -7.11 -5.29 16.79
C ILE A 178 -8.22 -5.51 15.75
N PRO A 179 -8.89 -4.48 15.22
CA PRO A 179 -9.85 -4.61 14.12
C PRO A 179 -9.26 -5.24 12.85
N LEU A 180 -8.06 -4.83 12.43
CA LEU A 180 -7.36 -5.42 11.28
C LEU A 180 -7.11 -6.91 11.49
N SER A 181 -6.63 -7.31 12.67
CA SER A 181 -6.47 -8.73 13.02
C SER A 181 -7.81 -9.46 13.04
N THR A 182 -8.85 -8.82 13.55
CA THR A 182 -10.20 -9.38 13.68
C THR A 182 -10.83 -9.68 12.32
N VAL A 183 -10.77 -8.75 11.36
CA VAL A 183 -11.29 -8.98 10.00
C VAL A 183 -10.53 -10.08 9.28
N LEU A 184 -9.21 -10.16 9.49
CA LEU A 184 -8.39 -11.22 8.91
C LEU A 184 -8.79 -12.61 9.40
N ARG A 185 -9.55 -12.79 10.48
CA ARG A 185 -10.04 -14.14 10.83
C ARG A 185 -11.02 -14.71 9.80
N SER A 186 -11.80 -13.84 9.16
CA SER A 186 -12.83 -14.21 8.18
C SER A 186 -12.48 -13.84 6.75
N ASN A 187 -11.51 -12.95 6.52
CA ASN A 187 -11.02 -12.65 5.19
C ASN A 187 -10.24 -13.86 4.63
N THR A 188 -10.61 -14.29 3.43
CA THR A 188 -10.04 -15.46 2.74
C THR A 188 -9.26 -15.08 1.47
N THR A 189 -8.85 -13.81 1.34
CA THR A 189 -8.16 -13.30 0.15
C THR A 189 -6.76 -12.82 0.45
N ILE A 190 -6.54 -12.19 1.61
CA ILE A 190 -5.24 -11.73 2.07
C ILE A 190 -4.33 -12.92 2.36
N THR A 191 -3.24 -13.01 1.60
CA THR A 191 -2.18 -14.01 1.76
C THR A 191 -0.90 -13.41 2.34
N SER A 192 -0.69 -12.10 2.18
CA SER A 192 0.45 -11.37 2.75
C SER A 192 -0.03 -10.09 3.42
N PHE A 193 0.25 -9.96 4.71
CA PHE A 193 -0.12 -8.80 5.50
C PHE A 193 1.08 -8.32 6.33
N ASP A 194 1.43 -7.05 6.21
CA ASP A 194 2.53 -6.46 6.97
C ASP A 194 2.04 -5.26 7.79
N VAL A 195 2.27 -5.30 9.09
CA VAL A 195 2.00 -4.20 10.04
C VAL A 195 3.23 -3.86 10.88
N SER A 196 4.41 -4.24 10.40
CA SER A 196 5.69 -4.02 11.08
C SER A 196 5.90 -2.55 11.45
N ASN A 197 6.63 -2.30 12.53
CA ASN A 197 7.02 -0.95 12.97
C ASN A 197 5.85 0.02 13.25
N ASN A 198 4.68 -0.49 13.65
CA ASN A 198 3.52 0.28 14.17
C ASN A 198 3.46 0.30 15.72
N VAL A 199 4.53 0.72 16.36
CA VAL A 199 4.62 0.66 17.83
C VAL A 199 3.83 1.82 18.43
N GLU A 200 2.94 1.53 19.38
CA GLU A 200 2.27 2.57 20.16
C GLU A 200 3.27 3.38 21.00
N ASP A 201 3.16 4.70 20.96
CA ASP A 201 3.85 5.59 21.88
C ASP A 201 2.92 5.92 23.07
N GLY A 202 3.39 5.72 24.31
CA GLY A 202 2.64 6.16 25.50
C GLY A 202 2.77 5.28 26.75
N PRO A 203 2.19 5.72 27.89
CA PRO A 203 2.36 5.11 29.21
C PRO A 203 1.71 3.71 29.36
N HIS A 204 0.72 3.37 28.53
CA HIS A 204 0.02 2.07 28.57
C HIS A 204 0.42 1.09 27.46
N ARG A 205 1.42 1.45 26.65
CA ARG A 205 1.90 0.72 25.48
C ARG A 205 2.04 -0.78 25.72
N LYS A 206 2.68 -1.21 26.81
CA LYS A 206 2.99 -2.65 27.01
C LYS A 206 1.76 -3.54 27.08
N SER A 207 0.70 -3.09 27.77
CA SER A 207 -0.53 -3.87 27.96
C SER A 207 -1.35 -3.93 26.67
N LEU A 208 -1.61 -2.77 26.04
CA LEU A 208 -2.39 -2.69 24.81
C LEU A 208 -1.69 -3.38 23.63
N HIS A 209 -0.36 -3.33 23.63
CA HIS A 209 0.44 -4.08 22.67
C HIS A 209 0.34 -5.59 22.87
N ALA A 210 0.41 -6.08 24.12
CA ALA A 210 0.19 -7.49 24.43
C ALA A 210 -1.19 -7.96 23.94
N ASP A 211 -2.24 -7.18 24.19
CA ASP A 211 -3.61 -7.49 23.74
C ASP A 211 -3.70 -7.55 22.20
N SER A 212 -2.98 -6.68 21.50
CA SER A 212 -2.90 -6.69 20.04
C SER A 212 -2.26 -7.98 19.53
N ILE A 213 -1.13 -8.40 20.12
CA ILE A 213 -0.46 -9.66 19.77
C ILE A 213 -1.31 -10.88 20.13
N ALA A 214 -2.07 -10.84 21.23
CA ALA A 214 -3.04 -11.87 21.57
C ALA A 214 -4.12 -12.02 20.50
N HIS A 215 -4.64 -10.91 19.95
CA HIS A 215 -5.57 -10.95 18.82
C HIS A 215 -4.94 -11.52 17.57
N VAL A 216 -3.71 -11.14 17.24
CA VAL A 216 -2.94 -11.73 16.13
C VAL A 216 -2.80 -13.24 16.30
N GLY A 217 -2.48 -13.73 17.49
CA GLY A 217 -2.42 -15.17 17.78
C GLY A 217 -3.77 -15.88 17.58
N ARG A 218 -4.89 -15.23 17.89
CA ARG A 218 -6.23 -15.77 17.55
C ARG A 218 -6.45 -15.80 16.04
N THR A 219 -6.01 -14.77 15.32
CA THR A 219 -6.12 -14.68 13.87
C THR A 219 -5.31 -15.74 13.15
N ILE A 220 -4.04 -15.91 13.53
CA ILE A 220 -3.20 -17.00 13.00
C ILE A 220 -3.87 -18.34 13.24
N ARG A 221 -4.43 -18.59 14.42
CA ARG A 221 -5.05 -19.89 14.73
C ARG A 221 -6.24 -20.24 13.83
N SER A 222 -7.04 -19.27 13.40
CA SER A 222 -8.28 -19.51 12.65
C SER A 222 -8.18 -19.24 11.15
N ASN A 223 -7.24 -18.40 10.71
CA ASN A 223 -7.13 -18.03 9.30
C ASN A 223 -6.35 -19.09 8.50
N GLY A 224 -6.99 -19.66 7.47
CA GLY A 224 -6.38 -20.67 6.59
C GLY A 224 -5.79 -20.14 5.28
N THR A 225 -5.69 -18.82 5.09
CA THR A 225 -5.29 -18.18 3.82
C THR A 225 -3.97 -17.40 3.93
N LEU A 226 -3.73 -16.77 5.08
CA LEU A 226 -2.58 -15.91 5.36
C LEU A 226 -1.31 -16.74 5.39
N LYS A 227 -0.40 -16.45 4.46
CA LYS A 227 0.88 -17.15 4.27
C LYS A 227 2.04 -16.37 4.89
N THR A 228 1.98 -15.04 4.83
CA THR A 228 3.02 -14.15 5.32
C THR A 228 2.41 -13.11 6.25
N LEU A 229 2.96 -13.01 7.45
CA LEU A 229 2.60 -11.98 8.43
C LEU A 229 3.85 -11.26 8.94
N GLY A 230 3.92 -9.96 8.66
CA GLY A 230 4.99 -9.08 9.15
C GLY A 230 4.62 -8.40 10.46
N LEU A 231 5.37 -8.70 11.51
CA LEU A 231 5.31 -8.05 12.84
C LEU A 231 6.70 -7.57 13.28
N ALA A 232 7.59 -7.29 12.34
CA ALA A 232 8.92 -6.82 12.64
C ALA A 232 8.85 -5.50 13.41
N ARG A 233 9.78 -5.30 14.35
CA ARG A 233 9.91 -4.06 15.14
C ARG A 233 8.64 -3.69 15.89
N MET A 234 7.78 -4.66 16.20
CA MET A 234 6.57 -4.44 17.00
C MET A 234 6.85 -4.42 18.50
N ALA A 235 8.05 -4.82 18.93
CA ALA A 235 8.38 -5.09 20.34
C ALA A 235 7.64 -6.31 20.92
N VAL A 236 7.44 -7.35 20.08
CA VAL A 236 7.03 -8.68 20.54
C VAL A 236 8.15 -9.28 21.38
N ASP A 237 7.87 -9.55 22.65
CA ASP A 237 8.81 -10.19 23.57
C ASP A 237 8.57 -11.71 23.67
N ASP A 238 9.49 -12.41 24.34
CA ASP A 238 9.46 -13.87 24.46
C ASP A 238 8.19 -14.36 25.17
N TRP A 239 7.63 -13.58 26.09
CA TRP A 239 6.38 -13.92 26.77
C TRP A 239 5.20 -13.87 25.79
N MET A 240 5.07 -12.81 24.98
CA MET A 240 4.03 -12.72 23.96
C MET A 240 4.15 -13.84 22.92
N VAL A 241 5.38 -14.21 22.53
CA VAL A 241 5.60 -15.34 21.62
C VAL A 241 5.09 -16.64 22.24
N THR A 242 5.53 -16.95 23.46
CA THR A 242 5.21 -18.22 24.12
C THR A 242 3.72 -18.33 24.49
N ASP A 243 3.10 -17.25 24.96
CA ASP A 243 1.72 -17.25 25.43
C ASP A 243 0.69 -17.12 24.30
N HIS A 244 0.99 -16.36 23.24
CA HIS A 244 0.00 -16.01 22.21
C HIS A 244 0.28 -16.60 20.83
N LEU A 245 1.54 -16.67 20.40
CA LEU A 245 1.89 -16.98 19.01
C LEU A 245 2.29 -18.44 18.81
N ALA A 246 3.10 -19.03 19.70
CA ALA A 246 3.71 -20.35 19.49
C ALA A 246 2.68 -21.45 19.23
N ALA A 247 1.65 -21.55 20.08
CA ALA A 247 0.58 -22.53 19.92
C ALA A 247 -0.33 -22.23 18.71
N ALA A 248 -0.47 -20.96 18.32
CA ALA A 248 -1.26 -20.57 17.16
C ALA A 248 -0.55 -20.97 15.86
N VAL A 249 0.74 -20.65 15.74
CA VAL A 249 1.59 -21.03 14.61
C VAL A 249 1.69 -22.55 14.50
N GLY A 250 1.92 -23.26 15.61
CA GLY A 250 2.04 -24.72 15.60
C GLY A 250 0.76 -25.47 15.17
N ARG A 251 -0.40 -24.81 15.20
CA ARG A 251 -1.69 -25.37 14.73
C ARG A 251 -2.10 -24.87 13.35
N ASN A 252 -1.46 -23.83 12.84
CA ASN A 252 -1.81 -23.23 11.56
C ASN A 252 -0.99 -23.88 10.45
N ALA A 253 -1.66 -24.40 9.42
CA ALA A 253 -1.02 -25.05 8.28
C ALA A 253 -0.80 -24.12 7.06
N ALA A 254 -1.32 -22.88 7.11
CA ALA A 254 -1.29 -21.92 6.01
C ALA A 254 -0.13 -20.92 6.11
N LEU A 255 0.20 -20.48 7.32
CA LEU A 255 1.22 -19.48 7.62
C LEU A 255 2.60 -20.09 7.42
N VAL A 256 3.34 -19.54 6.46
CA VAL A 256 4.69 -19.96 6.08
C VAL A 256 5.74 -19.05 6.72
N VAL A 257 5.45 -17.75 6.77
CA VAL A 257 6.39 -16.73 7.26
C VAL A 257 5.71 -15.88 8.32
N LEU A 258 6.32 -15.86 9.50
CA LEU A 258 6.01 -14.92 10.58
C LEU A 258 7.29 -14.14 10.87
N ASP A 259 7.36 -12.88 10.44
CA ASP A 259 8.52 -12.03 10.70
C ASP A 259 8.37 -11.33 12.05
N LEU A 260 9.25 -11.68 12.99
CA LEU A 260 9.36 -11.07 14.32
C LEU A 260 10.72 -10.37 14.52
N SER A 261 11.39 -9.97 13.43
CA SER A 261 12.69 -9.31 13.49
C SER A 261 12.65 -8.04 14.35
N LYS A 262 13.75 -7.76 15.06
CA LYS A 262 13.85 -6.69 16.06
C LYS A 262 14.22 -5.34 15.47
#